data_AF-A0AAZ3QWF9-F1
#
_entry.id   AF-A0AAZ3QWF9-F1
#
_cell.length_a   1.000
_cell.length_b   1.000
_cell.length_c   1.000
_cell.angle_alpha   90.00
_cell.angle_beta   90.00
_cell.angle_gamma   90.00
#
_symmetry.space_group_name_H-M   'P 1'
#
loop_
_entity.id
_entity.type
_entity.pdbx_description
1 polymer ?
#
loop_
_entity_poly.entity_id
_entity_poly.type
_entity_poly.pdbx_seq_one_letter_code
_entity_poly.pdbx_strand_id
1 'polypeptide(L)'
;MEVSPISAALHQSGLYGRVARRKPLLSKRHMTARLEFAKSHLKDSQTMTSKILWSDEAKIELFGVKAKLHVWRKPRTIPTMKHGGGSIMLWGYFSRAGTGRLVRIEGKMNGAKYREILDENLLQSAQDLRLG
;
A
#
# COMPACT_ATOMS: atom_id res chain seq x y z
N MET A 1 12.01 36.97 -10.42
CA MET A 1 11.16 35.98 -11.11
C MET A 1 9.81 36.65 -11.34
N GLU A 2 9.53 37.08 -12.56
CA GLU A 2 8.23 37.68 -12.88
C GLU A 2 7.16 36.57 -12.89
N VAL A 3 6.17 36.69 -12.02
CA VAL A 3 4.99 35.82 -12.01
C VAL A 3 4.16 36.21 -13.22
N SER A 4 3.89 35.29 -14.15
CA SER A 4 3.11 35.62 -15.34
C SER A 4 1.72 36.15 -14.96
N PRO A 5 1.10 37.04 -15.76
CA PRO A 5 -0.24 37.58 -15.47
C PRO A 5 -1.28 36.49 -15.20
N ILE A 6 -1.14 35.34 -15.87
CA ILE A 6 -1.97 34.15 -15.69
C ILE A 6 -1.78 33.54 -14.29
N SER A 7 -0.54 33.39 -13.82
CA SER A 7 -0.27 32.83 -12.50
C SER A 7 -0.73 33.77 -11.38
N ALA A 8 -0.64 35.08 -11.57
CA ALA A 8 -1.13 36.07 -10.61
C ALA A 8 -2.66 36.04 -10.50
N ALA A 9 -3.38 36.00 -11.63
CA ALA A 9 -4.83 35.89 -11.67
C ALA A 9 -5.34 34.59 -11.01
N LEU A 10 -4.69 33.46 -11.29
CA LEU A 10 -5.05 32.17 -10.67
C LEU A 10 -4.87 32.20 -9.14
N HIS A 11 -3.79 32.81 -8.65
CA HIS A 11 -3.56 32.96 -7.21
C HIS A 11 -4.57 33.91 -6.55
N GLN A 12 -4.96 35.01 -7.21
CA GLN A 12 -6.03 35.90 -6.72
C GLN A 12 -7.37 35.17 -6.58
N SER A 13 -7.64 34.18 -7.45
CA SER A 13 -8.82 33.30 -7.34
C SER A 13 -8.64 32.10 -6.39
N GLY A 14 -7.53 32.03 -5.63
CA GLY A 14 -7.26 30.95 -4.68
C GLY A 14 -6.89 29.61 -5.32
N LEU A 15 -6.58 29.59 -6.62
CA LEU A 15 -6.18 28.38 -7.35
C LEU A 15 -4.66 28.26 -7.35
N TYR A 16 -4.18 27.14 -6.82
CA TYR A 16 -2.75 26.88 -6.71
C TYR A 16 -2.37 25.59 -7.42
N GLY A 17 -1.16 25.56 -7.99
CA GLY A 17 -0.56 24.33 -8.48
C GLY A 17 -0.50 23.26 -7.37
N ARG A 18 -1.06 22.09 -7.64
CA ARG A 18 -1.03 20.92 -6.75
C ARG A 18 -0.75 19.66 -7.56
N VAL A 19 -0.05 18.71 -6.96
CA VAL A 19 0.14 17.39 -7.56
C VAL A 19 -1.07 16.51 -7.24
N ALA A 20 -1.73 16.00 -8.26
CA ALA A 20 -2.84 15.06 -8.09
C ALA A 20 -2.40 13.82 -7.29
N ARG A 21 -3.20 13.45 -6.28
CA ARG A 21 -3.02 12.21 -5.52
C ARG A 21 -3.68 11.07 -6.27
N ARG A 22 -2.95 9.97 -6.50
CA ARG A 22 -3.54 8.73 -7.02
C ARG A 22 -4.36 8.10 -5.90
N LYS A 23 -5.65 7.85 -6.15
CA LYS A 23 -6.54 7.15 -5.24
C LYS A 23 -7.31 6.10 -6.04
N PRO A 24 -7.57 4.92 -5.47
CA PRO A 24 -8.46 3.96 -6.10
C PRO A 24 -9.87 4.55 -6.19
N LEU A 25 -10.55 4.31 -7.30
CA LEU A 25 -11.96 4.66 -7.45
C LEU A 25 -12.78 3.73 -6.56
N LEU A 26 -13.63 4.31 -5.71
CA LEU A 26 -14.51 3.56 -4.80
C LEU A 26 -15.94 3.61 -5.31
N SER A 27 -16.61 2.46 -5.36
CA SER A 27 -18.05 2.40 -5.62
C SER A 27 -18.82 2.87 -4.39
N LYS A 28 -20.10 3.25 -4.56
CA LYS A 28 -20.98 3.61 -3.44
C LYS A 28 -21.03 2.50 -2.38
N ARG A 29 -21.13 1.24 -2.81
CA ARG A 29 -21.09 0.05 -1.93
C ARG A 29 -19.82 0.01 -1.08
N HIS A 30 -18.64 0.22 -1.69
CA HIS A 30 -17.38 0.21 -0.95
C HIS A 30 -17.27 1.39 0.03
N MET A 31 -17.80 2.56 -0.31
CA MET A 31 -17.81 3.72 0.59
C MET A 31 -18.67 3.46 1.82
N THR A 32 -19.90 2.94 1.64
CA THR A 32 -20.80 2.61 2.74
C THR A 32 -20.19 1.55 3.66
N ALA A 33 -19.72 0.43 3.11
CA ALA A 33 -19.14 -0.66 3.91
C ALA A 33 -17.90 -0.21 4.70
N ARG A 34 -17.02 0.62 4.09
CA ARG A 34 -15.85 1.17 4.80
C ARG A 34 -16.24 2.13 5.91
N LEU A 35 -17.28 2.93 5.70
CA LEU A 35 -17.77 3.87 6.71
C LEU A 35 -18.41 3.12 7.89
N GLU A 36 -19.21 2.09 7.63
CA GLU A 36 -19.80 1.24 8.66
C GLU A 36 -18.74 0.52 9.48
N PHE A 37 -17.75 -0.09 8.81
CA PHE A 37 -16.60 -0.71 9.48
C PHE A 37 -15.85 0.29 10.37
N ALA A 38 -15.56 1.50 9.88
CA ALA A 38 -14.87 2.50 10.68
C ALA A 38 -15.69 2.97 11.89
N LYS A 39 -17.02 3.11 11.73
CA LYS A 39 -17.92 3.48 12.84
C LYS A 39 -18.01 2.40 13.90
N SER A 40 -18.10 1.13 13.50
CA SER A 40 -18.23 0.02 14.43
C SER A 40 -16.97 -0.19 15.28
N HIS A 41 -15.78 0.06 14.72
CA HIS A 41 -14.49 -0.12 15.38
C HIS A 41 -13.94 1.16 16.03
N LEU A 42 -14.69 2.28 16.02
CA LEU A 42 -14.23 3.57 16.55
C LEU A 42 -13.95 3.53 18.06
N LYS A 43 -14.71 2.70 18.79
CA LYS A 43 -14.63 2.55 20.24
C LYS A 43 -13.86 1.30 20.67
N ASP A 44 -13.16 0.65 19.76
CA ASP A 44 -12.37 -0.53 20.09
C ASP A 44 -11.34 -0.19 21.16
N SER A 45 -11.30 -1.01 22.20
CA SER A 45 -10.35 -0.79 23.28
C SER A 45 -8.91 -1.02 22.80
N GLN A 46 -7.97 -0.43 23.52
CA GLN A 46 -6.55 -0.72 23.29
C GLN A 46 -6.23 -2.22 23.47
N THR A 47 -6.95 -2.91 24.36
CA THR A 47 -6.79 -4.35 24.57
C THR A 47 -7.25 -5.16 23.37
N MET A 48 -8.36 -4.77 22.72
CA MET A 48 -8.83 -5.42 21.50
C MET A 48 -7.87 -5.19 20.33
N THR A 49 -7.47 -3.95 20.09
CA THR A 49 -6.53 -3.60 19.00
C THR A 49 -5.16 -4.25 19.16
N SER A 50 -4.73 -4.53 20.41
CA SER A 50 -3.46 -5.23 20.68
C SER A 50 -3.50 -6.71 20.33
N LYS A 51 -4.70 -7.31 20.25
CA LYS A 51 -4.91 -8.72 19.90
C LYS A 51 -5.06 -8.96 18.39
N ILE A 52 -5.08 -7.89 17.58
CA ILE A 52 -5.26 -8.00 16.13
C ILE A 52 -3.94 -8.39 15.48
N LEU A 53 -3.98 -9.50 14.74
CA LEU A 53 -2.95 -9.92 13.80
C LEU A 53 -3.29 -9.39 12.41
N TRP A 54 -2.44 -8.53 11.87
CA TRP A 54 -2.55 -8.03 10.51
C TRP A 54 -1.68 -8.86 9.58
N SER A 55 -2.16 -9.17 8.38
CA SER A 55 -1.40 -9.86 7.35
C SER A 55 -1.70 -9.29 5.97
N ASP A 56 -0.72 -9.26 5.08
CA ASP A 56 -0.88 -8.81 3.69
C ASP A 56 0.23 -9.37 2.80
N GLU A 57 0.04 -9.30 1.49
CA GLU A 57 1.06 -9.60 0.50
C GLU A 57 1.67 -8.34 -0.12
N ALA A 58 3.00 -8.33 -0.22
CA ALA A 58 3.74 -7.28 -0.89
C ALA A 58 4.54 -7.83 -2.07
N LYS A 59 4.39 -7.19 -3.24
CA LYS A 59 5.27 -7.39 -4.38
C LYS A 59 6.38 -6.34 -4.36
N ILE A 60 7.62 -6.78 -4.20
CA ILE A 60 8.81 -5.93 -4.26
C ILE A 60 9.46 -6.13 -5.63
N GLU A 61 9.58 -5.05 -6.39
CA GLU A 61 10.17 -5.04 -7.73
C GLU A 61 11.64 -4.60 -7.63
N LEU A 62 12.56 -5.39 -8.21
CA LEU A 62 14.00 -5.10 -8.15
C LEU A 62 14.35 -3.77 -8.86
N PHE A 63 13.64 -3.51 -9.96
CA PHE A 63 13.75 -2.28 -10.75
C PHE A 63 12.39 -1.59 -10.88
N GLY A 64 11.80 -1.22 -9.75
CA GLY A 64 10.54 -0.49 -9.69
C GLY A 64 10.76 1.03 -9.71
N VAL A 65 10.85 1.66 -10.89
CA VAL A 65 10.78 3.13 -10.98
C VAL A 65 9.32 3.57 -10.77
N LYS A 66 8.84 3.52 -9.51
CA LYS A 66 7.61 4.22 -9.09
C LYS A 66 7.89 5.69 -8.70
N ALA A 67 9.11 6.17 -8.95
CA ALA A 67 9.47 7.57 -8.72
C ALA A 67 8.70 8.46 -9.69
N LYS A 68 8.12 9.56 -9.18
CA LYS A 68 7.63 10.65 -10.02
C LYS A 68 8.83 11.23 -10.77
N LEU A 69 9.04 10.78 -11.99
CA LEU A 69 10.05 11.35 -12.88
C LEU A 69 9.57 12.76 -13.28
N HIS A 70 10.15 13.79 -12.67
CA HIS A 70 10.11 15.13 -13.25
C HIS A 70 11.22 15.20 -14.30
N VAL A 71 10.87 15.26 -15.58
CA VAL A 71 11.84 15.33 -16.68
C VAL A 71 11.56 16.57 -17.52
N TRP A 72 12.57 17.42 -17.70
CA TRP A 72 12.58 18.52 -18.65
C TRP A 72 13.75 18.31 -19.64
N ARG A 73 13.56 17.57 -20.75
CA ARG A 73 14.61 17.31 -21.76
C ARG A 73 14.03 17.02 -23.16
N LYS A 74 14.68 17.50 -24.23
CA LYS A 74 14.52 17.06 -25.64
C LYS A 74 15.32 15.74 -25.89
N PRO A 75 15.02 14.93 -26.92
CA PRO A 75 14.78 13.48 -26.79
C PRO A 75 16.07 12.65 -26.65
N ARG A 76 16.22 11.99 -25.51
CA ARG A 76 16.96 10.72 -25.39
C ARG A 76 16.13 9.82 -24.49
N THR A 77 15.53 8.81 -25.10
CA THR A 77 14.67 7.81 -24.48
C THR A 77 15.37 7.17 -23.28
N ILE A 78 14.77 7.28 -22.09
CA ILE A 78 15.18 6.45 -20.95
C ILE A 78 14.55 5.08 -21.18
N PRO A 79 15.33 3.99 -21.33
CA PRO A 79 14.77 2.67 -21.46
C PRO A 79 13.95 2.36 -20.20
N THR A 80 12.63 2.29 -20.36
CA THR A 80 11.73 1.86 -19.30
C THR A 80 11.71 0.35 -19.35
N MET A 81 12.46 -0.32 -18.47
CA MET A 81 12.36 -1.75 -18.30
C MET A 81 10.99 -2.10 -17.72
N LYS A 82 10.03 -2.44 -18.58
CA LYS A 82 8.71 -2.93 -18.15
C LYS A 82 8.78 -4.34 -17.54
N HIS A 83 9.83 -5.11 -17.85
CA HIS A 83 9.92 -6.54 -17.50
C HIS A 83 11.32 -7.05 -17.09
N GLY A 84 12.30 -6.16 -16.89
CA GLY A 84 13.73 -6.54 -16.87
C GLY A 84 14.36 -6.87 -15.52
N GLY A 85 13.60 -6.87 -14.43
CA GLY A 85 14.17 -6.89 -13.08
C GLY A 85 13.87 -8.09 -12.20
N GLY A 86 12.84 -8.85 -12.54
CA GLY A 86 12.23 -9.76 -11.56
C GLY A 86 11.55 -9.01 -10.41
N SER A 87 10.77 -9.77 -9.65
CA SER A 87 10.09 -9.29 -8.45
C SER A 87 9.95 -10.44 -7.49
N ILE A 88 10.08 -10.16 -6.19
CA ILE A 88 9.73 -11.12 -5.15
C ILE A 88 8.35 -10.79 -4.62
N MET A 89 7.57 -11.84 -4.34
CA MET A 89 6.30 -11.74 -3.66
C MET A 89 6.50 -12.27 -2.25
N LEU A 90 6.11 -11.47 -1.26
CA LEU A 90 6.24 -11.80 0.15
C LEU A 90 4.87 -11.79 0.78
N TRP A 91 4.60 -12.75 1.65
CA TRP A 91 3.55 -12.68 2.64
C TRP A 91 4.17 -12.35 3.99
N GLY A 92 3.48 -11.55 4.79
CA GLY A 92 3.93 -11.18 6.11
C GLY A 92 2.77 -10.89 7.03
N TYR A 93 3.07 -10.91 8.33
CA TYR A 93 2.12 -10.50 9.36
C TYR A 93 2.80 -9.63 10.40
N PHE A 94 2.00 -8.85 11.13
CA PHE A 94 2.45 -8.04 12.26
C PHE A 94 1.29 -7.81 13.23
N SER A 95 1.62 -7.47 14.47
CA SER A 95 0.65 -7.00 15.46
C SER A 95 1.18 -5.76 16.15
N ARG A 96 0.48 -5.28 17.18
CA ARG A 96 1.01 -4.21 18.03
C ARG A 96 2.33 -4.60 18.72
N ALA A 97 2.56 -5.90 18.95
CA ALA A 97 3.78 -6.39 19.61
C ALA A 97 5.01 -6.32 18.69
N GLY A 98 4.83 -6.28 17.37
CA GLY A 98 5.92 -6.20 16.41
C GLY A 98 5.62 -6.90 15.10
N THR A 99 6.67 -7.02 14.28
CA THR A 99 6.63 -7.70 12.98
C THR A 99 6.86 -9.19 13.15
N GLY A 100 6.08 -9.97 12.41
CA GLY A 100 6.23 -11.41 12.28
C GLY A 100 7.22 -11.83 11.20
N ARG A 101 7.17 -13.12 10.86
CA ARG A 101 7.93 -13.71 9.76
C ARG A 101 7.47 -13.18 8.40
N LEU A 102 8.43 -13.05 7.48
CA LEU A 102 8.18 -12.87 6.05
C LEU A 102 8.38 -14.21 5.33
N VAL A 103 7.37 -14.63 4.57
CA VAL A 103 7.37 -15.85 3.76
C VAL A 103 7.48 -15.46 2.30
N ARG A 104 8.51 -15.98 1.63
CA ARG A 104 8.65 -15.79 0.17
C ARG A 104 7.67 -16.70 -0.55
N ILE A 105 6.87 -16.11 -1.43
CA ILE A 105 5.94 -16.84 -2.29
C ILE A 105 6.63 -17.08 -3.63
N GLU A 106 6.80 -18.35 -3.99
CA GLU A 106 7.31 -18.72 -5.31
C GLU A 106 6.21 -18.64 -6.37
N GLY A 107 6.46 -17.84 -7.41
CA GLY A 107 5.54 -17.61 -8.51
C GLY A 107 4.38 -16.68 -8.16
N LYS A 108 3.23 -16.86 -8.83
CA LYS A 108 2.03 -16.05 -8.60
C LYS A 108 1.23 -16.62 -7.43
N MET A 109 0.81 -15.74 -6.51
CA MET A 109 -0.13 -16.09 -5.44
C MET A 109 -1.45 -16.62 -6.01
N ASN A 110 -1.95 -17.70 -5.41
CA ASN A 110 -3.28 -18.24 -5.68
C ASN A 110 -3.95 -18.64 -4.35
N GLY A 111 -5.25 -18.92 -4.39
CA GLY A 111 -6.01 -19.21 -3.16
C GLY A 111 -5.62 -20.53 -2.48
N ALA A 112 -5.01 -21.49 -3.17
CA ALA A 112 -4.52 -22.72 -2.55
C ALA A 112 -3.24 -22.45 -1.75
N LYS A 113 -2.27 -21.78 -2.36
CA LYS A 113 -1.02 -21.35 -1.72
C LYS A 113 -1.28 -20.42 -0.54
N TYR A 114 -2.27 -19.53 -0.64
CA TYR A 114 -2.62 -18.66 0.48
C TYR A 114 -3.12 -19.46 1.68
N ARG A 115 -3.99 -20.46 1.46
CA ARG A 115 -4.47 -21.32 2.53
C ARG A 115 -3.35 -22.12 3.17
N GLU A 116 -2.46 -22.69 2.36
CA GLU A 116 -1.25 -23.39 2.85
C GLU A 116 -0.38 -22.47 3.72
N ILE A 117 -0.09 -21.25 3.27
CA ILE A 117 0.67 -20.27 4.05
C ILE A 117 -0.03 -19.93 5.37
N LEU A 118 -1.35 -19.76 5.36
CA LEU A 118 -2.11 -19.51 6.58
C LEU A 118 -2.08 -20.71 7.52
N ASP A 119 -2.31 -21.92 7.02
CA ASP A 119 -2.34 -23.14 7.84
C ASP A 119 -0.97 -23.39 8.49
N GLU A 120 0.12 -23.15 7.75
CA GLU A 120 1.49 -23.34 8.25
C GLU A 120 1.93 -22.25 9.22
N ASN A 121 1.52 -20.99 9.01
CA ASN A 121 2.10 -19.86 9.72
C ASN A 121 1.17 -19.23 10.75
N LEU A 122 -0.16 -19.25 10.58
CA LEU A 122 -1.10 -18.44 11.37
C LEU A 122 -1.03 -18.72 12.88
N LEU A 123 -0.98 -20.00 13.28
CA LEU A 123 -0.88 -20.37 14.69
C LEU A 123 0.47 -19.95 15.29
N GLN A 124 1.55 -20.19 14.55
CA GLN A 124 2.89 -19.77 14.95
C GLN A 124 2.97 -18.24 15.08
N SER A 125 2.36 -17.50 14.16
CA SER A 125 2.26 -16.04 14.18
C SER A 125 1.63 -15.50 15.46
N ALA A 126 0.54 -16.14 15.91
CA ALA A 126 -0.15 -15.75 17.13
C ALA A 126 0.71 -16.03 18.37
N GLN A 127 1.42 -17.16 18.40
CA GLN A 127 2.33 -17.52 19.49
C GLN A 127 3.55 -16.58 19.56
N ASP A 128 4.20 -16.34 18.42
CA ASP A 128 5.39 -15.49 18.31
C ASP A 128 5.09 -14.06 18.82
N LEU A 129 3.88 -13.58 18.53
CA LEU A 129 3.43 -12.24 18.93
C LEU A 129 2.63 -12.23 20.24
N ARG A 130 2.59 -13.36 20.96
CA ARG A 130 1.95 -13.50 22.28
C ARG A 130 0.51 -13.00 22.29
N LEU A 131 -0.26 -13.37 21.26
CA LEU A 131 -1.67 -12.96 21.10
C LEU A 131 -2.66 -13.87 21.87
N GLY A 132 -2.17 -14.62 22.87
CA GLY A 132 -2.94 -15.54 23.72
C GLY A 132 -3.02 -15.08 25.17
#